data_AF-A0A6N2EKE7-F1
#
_entry.id   AF-A0A6N2EKE7-F1
#
_cell.length_a   1.000
_cell.length_b   1.000
_cell.length_c   1.000
_cell.angle_alpha   90.00
_cell.angle_beta   90.00
_cell.angle_gamma   90.00
#
_symmetry.space_group_name_H-M   'P 1'
#
loop_
_entity.id
_entity.type
_entity.pdbx_description
1 polymer ?
#
loop_
_entity_poly.entity_id
_entity_poly.type
_entity_poly.pdbx_seq_one_letter_code
_entity_poly.pdbx_strand_id
1 'polypeptide(L)'
;MTQTARRATFLLRHPRKTQGFHEVLAPSLPRPSGRTVIGTEATVTGPSWTTLKAIHGDKLGALTMLWIPPGRFWMGSPEDELERTDHEGPQRLVQLEGFFLSQTPITQAQWREVANWQPREGEIWRRTLQPAPSFFKGENARLLEGETTTDQRPVERVTWQDVMEFCSRLRERTGRTYTLPSEAQWEYACRAGTTAPFHFGKTITPELANYDGTSTYADGPMGAYRKQTTPVGLFPANAWGLQD
;
A
#
# COMPACT_ATOMS: atom_id res chain seq x y z
N MET A 1 19.44 -10.53 -16.95
CA MET A 1 17.96 -10.61 -16.88
C MET A 1 17.54 -10.24 -15.46
N THR A 2 17.29 -8.96 -15.24
CA THR A 2 16.98 -8.40 -13.92
C THR A 2 15.49 -8.61 -13.65
N GLN A 3 15.17 -9.55 -12.76
CA GLN A 3 13.80 -9.82 -12.34
C GLN A 3 13.42 -8.73 -11.32
N THR A 4 12.72 -7.68 -11.78
CA THR A 4 12.20 -6.63 -10.90
C THR A 4 11.23 -7.27 -9.89
N ALA A 5 11.62 -7.28 -8.61
CA ALA A 5 10.78 -7.72 -7.51
C ALA A 5 9.55 -6.81 -7.43
N ARG A 6 8.36 -7.33 -7.77
CA ARG A 6 7.10 -6.57 -7.70
C ARG A 6 6.55 -6.68 -6.28
N ARG A 7 6.38 -5.55 -5.59
CA ARG A 7 5.62 -5.44 -4.32
C ARG A 7 4.13 -5.61 -4.63
N ALA A 8 3.38 -6.32 -3.78
CA ALA A 8 1.95 -6.57 -4.00
C ALA A 8 1.08 -5.72 -3.04
N THR A 9 0.19 -4.90 -3.62
CA THR A 9 -0.85 -4.11 -2.94
C THR A 9 -2.18 -4.46 -3.59
N PHE A 10 -3.29 -4.56 -2.84
CA PHE A 10 -4.57 -5.08 -3.37
C PHE A 10 -5.77 -4.18 -3.07
N LEU A 11 -6.81 -4.29 -3.90
CA LEU A 11 -8.09 -3.62 -3.81
C LEU A 11 -9.24 -4.53 -3.35
N LEU A 12 -10.22 -3.94 -2.66
CA LEU A 12 -11.57 -4.50 -2.52
C LEU A 12 -12.61 -3.76 -3.38
N ARG A 13 -13.51 -4.48 -4.05
CA ARG A 13 -14.74 -3.89 -4.67
C ARG A 13 -16.00 -4.40 -3.98
N HIS A 14 -16.78 -3.47 -3.41
CA HIS A 14 -18.10 -3.57 -2.76
C HIS A 14 -18.25 -4.41 -1.46
N PRO A 15 -19.01 -3.92 -0.45
CA PRO A 15 -19.45 -4.74 0.68
C PRO A 15 -20.72 -5.54 0.35
N ARG A 16 -20.68 -6.86 0.54
CA ARG A 16 -21.88 -7.67 0.83
C ARG A 16 -21.78 -8.14 2.28
N LYS A 17 -22.87 -7.99 3.05
CA LYS A 17 -22.96 -8.49 4.44
C LYS A 17 -22.94 -10.02 4.42
N THR A 18 -21.96 -10.66 5.05
CA THR A 18 -22.10 -11.96 5.76
C THR A 18 -20.83 -12.33 6.55
N GLN A 19 -21.02 -13.13 7.60
CA GLN A 19 -20.12 -13.50 8.70
C GLN A 19 -18.78 -14.13 8.31
N GLY A 20 -17.73 -13.85 9.11
CA GLY A 20 -16.55 -14.72 9.25
C GLY A 20 -15.19 -14.09 8.97
N PHE A 21 -15.14 -12.85 8.47
CA PHE A 21 -13.87 -12.15 8.21
C PHE A 21 -14.00 -10.66 8.49
N HIS A 22 -13.07 -10.09 9.25
CA HIS A 22 -13.18 -8.74 9.77
C HIS A 22 -12.25 -7.79 9.03
N GLU A 23 -12.88 -7.08 8.12
CA GLU A 23 -12.34 -5.92 7.44
C GLU A 23 -12.60 -4.69 8.32
N VAL A 24 -11.57 -3.91 8.64
CA VAL A 24 -11.74 -2.57 9.21
C VAL A 24 -11.80 -1.60 8.04
N LEU A 25 -13.01 -1.12 7.71
CA LEU A 25 -13.19 0.00 6.78
C LEU A 25 -12.87 1.28 7.57
N ALA A 26 -11.81 2.00 7.21
CA ALA A 26 -11.58 3.34 7.77
C ALA A 26 -12.80 4.24 7.47
N PRO A 27 -13.27 5.06 8.42
CA PRO A 27 -14.36 6.00 8.16
C PRO A 27 -13.94 6.95 7.03
N SER A 28 -14.87 7.20 6.10
CA SER A 28 -14.66 8.11 4.97
C SER A 28 -14.14 9.46 5.44
N LEU A 29 -13.08 9.96 4.79
CA LEU A 29 -12.60 11.33 4.99
C LEU A 29 -13.77 12.33 4.81
N PRO A 30 -13.94 13.32 5.70
CA PRO A 30 -14.92 14.37 5.47
C PRO A 30 -14.57 15.12 4.18
N ARG A 31 -15.58 15.36 3.33
CA ARG A 31 -15.43 16.16 2.11
C ARG A 31 -14.92 17.56 2.49
N PRO A 32 -13.93 18.15 1.77
CA PRO A 32 -13.66 19.57 1.91
C PRO A 32 -14.89 20.32 1.45
N SER A 33 -15.65 20.87 2.39
CA SER A 33 -16.69 21.86 2.09
C SER A 33 -15.99 23.18 1.80
N GLY A 34 -16.24 23.74 0.63
CA GLY A 34 -15.61 24.98 0.22
C GLY A 34 -16.05 26.16 1.10
N ARG A 35 -15.08 26.81 1.75
CA ARG A 35 -15.02 28.27 1.91
C ARG A 35 -13.67 28.68 2.49
N THR A 36 -12.95 29.54 1.78
CA THR A 36 -11.77 30.24 2.27
C THR A 36 -12.15 31.17 3.42
N VAL A 37 -11.44 31.07 4.54
CA VAL A 37 -11.32 32.15 5.53
C VAL A 37 -9.83 32.33 5.84
N ILE A 38 -9.37 33.57 5.66
CA ILE A 38 -8.03 34.06 5.98
C ILE A 38 -7.99 34.36 7.48
N GLY A 39 -6.97 33.88 8.22
CA GLY A 39 -6.69 34.33 9.58
C GLY A 39 -6.01 33.31 10.49
N THR A 40 -4.71 33.56 10.73
CA THR A 40 -3.87 33.24 11.91
C THR A 40 -4.12 31.97 12.74
N GLU A 41 -3.06 31.15 12.81
CA GLU A 41 -2.76 30.13 13.83
C GLU A 41 -3.91 29.22 14.25
N ALA A 42 -4.11 28.15 13.49
CA ALA A 42 -4.83 26.96 13.95
C ALA A 42 -3.85 25.80 14.00
N THR A 43 -3.53 25.35 15.22
CA THR A 43 -2.94 24.04 15.48
C THR A 43 -3.84 22.98 14.84
N VAL A 44 -3.34 22.34 13.77
CA VAL A 44 -4.03 21.22 13.13
C VAL A 44 -3.91 20.02 14.07
N THR A 45 -4.85 19.90 15.01
CA THR A 45 -5.09 18.64 15.71
C THR A 45 -5.75 17.71 14.70
N GLY A 46 -4.93 16.97 13.94
CA GLY A 46 -5.39 15.88 13.08
C GLY A 46 -6.21 14.86 13.90
N PRO A 47 -7.15 14.14 13.28
CA PRO A 47 -7.97 13.18 14.00
C PRO A 47 -7.10 12.18 14.75
N SER A 48 -7.31 12.11 16.07
CA SER A 48 -6.72 11.10 16.94
C SER A 48 -7.17 9.73 16.46
N TRP A 49 -6.24 8.96 15.90
CA TRP A 49 -6.44 7.57 15.50
C TRP A 49 -6.51 6.69 16.75
N THR A 50 -7.57 6.84 17.54
CA THR A 50 -7.83 5.97 18.70
C THR A 50 -8.31 4.62 18.18
N THR A 51 -7.36 3.69 18.11
CA THR A 51 -7.47 2.23 18.17
C THR A 51 -8.84 1.64 17.82
N LEU A 52 -9.06 1.33 16.55
CA LEU A 52 -10.10 0.38 16.18
C LEU A 52 -9.55 -1.03 16.38
N LYS A 53 -9.99 -1.67 17.49
CA LYS A 53 -9.89 -3.11 17.68
C LYS A 53 -10.51 -3.82 16.48
N ALA A 54 -9.66 -4.42 15.65
CA ALA A 54 -10.07 -5.35 14.62
C ALA A 54 -10.90 -6.45 15.26
N ILE A 55 -12.06 -6.74 14.68
CA ILE A 55 -12.90 -7.81 15.19
C ILE A 55 -12.18 -9.15 14.84
N HIS A 56 -12.01 -10.06 15.80
CA HIS A 56 -11.22 -11.32 15.74
C HIS A 56 -9.79 -11.19 15.19
N GLY A 57 -8.81 -10.66 15.90
CA GLY A 57 -8.53 -10.77 17.33
C GLY A 57 -7.05 -11.10 17.48
N ASP A 58 -6.29 -10.22 18.11
CA ASP A 58 -4.98 -10.45 18.76
C ASP A 58 -3.93 -11.36 18.09
N LYS A 59 -3.94 -11.53 16.75
CA LYS A 59 -2.94 -12.32 16.01
C LYS A 59 -2.28 -11.48 14.92
N LEU A 60 -0.96 -11.60 14.80
CA LEU A 60 -0.19 -11.21 13.61
C LEU A 60 -0.97 -11.58 12.33
N GLY A 61 -1.14 -10.65 11.38
CA GLY A 61 -1.66 -10.97 10.04
C GLY A 61 -3.01 -10.37 9.62
N ALA A 62 -3.58 -9.42 10.35
CA ALA A 62 -4.78 -8.70 9.90
C ALA A 62 -4.48 -7.83 8.66
N LEU A 63 -5.37 -7.85 7.66
CA LEU A 63 -5.28 -7.01 6.45
C LEU A 63 -6.14 -5.75 6.62
N THR A 64 -5.51 -4.59 6.79
CA THR A 64 -6.21 -3.30 6.89
C THR A 64 -6.49 -2.75 5.49
N MET A 65 -7.75 -2.41 5.21
CA MET A 65 -8.20 -1.87 3.92
C MET A 65 -8.75 -0.46 4.12
N LEU A 66 -8.13 0.54 3.48
CA LEU A 66 -8.54 1.94 3.57
C LEU A 66 -9.53 2.29 2.46
N TRP A 67 -10.60 3.02 2.80
CA TRP A 67 -11.50 3.59 1.80
C TRP A 67 -10.84 4.78 1.11
N ILE A 68 -10.67 4.66 -0.20
CA ILE A 68 -10.20 5.72 -1.08
C ILE A 68 -11.43 6.38 -1.72
N PRO A 69 -11.67 7.68 -1.48
CA PRO A 69 -12.87 8.36 -1.96
C PRO A 69 -12.89 8.46 -3.49
N PRO A 70 -14.07 8.51 -4.13
CA PRO A 70 -14.15 8.83 -5.56
C PRO A 70 -13.63 10.24 -5.84
N GLY A 71 -13.09 10.46 -7.04
CA GLY A 71 -12.63 11.78 -7.43
C GLY A 71 -11.99 11.83 -8.80
N ARG A 72 -11.42 13.00 -9.11
CA ARG A 72 -10.68 13.26 -10.35
C ARG A 72 -9.26 13.68 -10.01
N PHE A 73 -8.30 13.27 -10.83
CA PHE A 73 -6.90 13.69 -10.71
C PHE A 73 -6.20 13.67 -12.07
N TRP A 74 -5.10 14.41 -12.15
CA TRP A 74 -4.18 14.32 -13.29
C TRP A 74 -3.25 13.13 -13.08
N MET A 75 -3.36 12.15 -13.97
CA MET A 75 -2.48 10.98 -14.01
C MET A 75 -1.30 11.26 -14.96
N GLY A 76 -0.11 10.84 -14.58
CA GLY A 76 1.15 11.16 -15.26
C GLY A 76 1.87 12.39 -14.69
N SER A 77 3.07 12.68 -15.19
CA SER A 77 3.92 13.77 -14.73
C SER A 77 3.92 14.99 -15.68
N PRO A 78 4.03 16.23 -15.17
CA PRO A 78 4.25 17.43 -15.98
C PRO A 78 5.48 17.33 -16.87
N GLU A 79 5.47 17.98 -18.04
CA GLU A 79 6.58 17.90 -19.01
C GLU A 79 7.94 18.36 -18.44
N ASP A 80 7.92 19.26 -17.47
CA ASP A 80 9.08 19.85 -16.79
C ASP A 80 9.44 19.16 -15.46
N GLU A 81 8.76 18.06 -15.09
CA GLU A 81 9.10 17.29 -13.90
C GLU A 81 10.47 16.63 -14.04
N LEU A 82 11.33 16.81 -13.03
CA LEU A 82 12.68 16.25 -13.02
C LEU A 82 12.62 14.71 -13.12
N GLU A 83 13.55 14.13 -13.88
CA GLU A 83 13.64 12.66 -14.10
C GLU A 83 12.43 12.01 -14.79
N ARG A 84 11.44 12.80 -15.23
CA ARG A 84 10.32 12.32 -16.05
C ARG A 84 10.81 11.56 -17.29
N THR A 85 10.12 10.47 -17.60
CA THR A 85 10.29 9.69 -18.84
C THR A 85 9.12 9.87 -19.81
N ASP A 86 9.31 9.51 -21.08
CA ASP A 86 8.29 9.62 -22.13
C ASP A 86 7.04 8.76 -21.87
N HIS A 87 7.15 7.73 -21.02
CA HIS A 87 6.05 6.84 -20.67
C HIS A 87 5.10 7.40 -19.60
N GLU A 88 5.44 8.54 -18.99
CA GLU A 88 4.64 9.16 -17.94
C GLU A 88 3.71 10.27 -18.47
N GLY A 89 3.72 10.54 -19.78
CA GLY A 89 2.88 11.54 -20.42
C GLY A 89 2.06 11.00 -21.61
N PRO A 90 1.20 11.86 -22.21
CA PRO A 90 0.80 13.16 -21.67
C PRO A 90 -0.05 13.00 -20.42
N GLN A 91 -0.07 14.03 -19.56
CA GLN A 91 -0.97 14.02 -18.40
C GLN A 91 -2.42 13.92 -18.87
N ARG A 92 -3.21 13.07 -18.19
CA ARG A 92 -4.62 12.88 -18.50
C ARG A 92 -5.48 13.01 -17.25
N LEU A 93 -6.64 13.64 -17.40
CA LEU A 93 -7.62 13.72 -16.32
C LEU A 93 -8.35 12.39 -16.21
N VAL A 94 -8.21 11.71 -15.08
CA VAL A 94 -8.89 10.44 -14.80
C VAL A 94 -9.95 10.67 -13.73
N GLN A 95 -11.12 10.04 -13.91
CA GLN A 95 -12.17 9.97 -12.89
C GLN A 95 -12.28 8.54 -12.36
N LEU A 96 -12.27 8.38 -11.04
CA LEU A 96 -12.39 7.09 -10.36
C LEU A 96 -13.59 7.08 -9.42
N GLU A 97 -14.28 5.94 -9.38
CA GLU A 97 -15.19 5.60 -8.30
C GLU A 97 -14.39 5.25 -7.03
N GLY A 98 -15.03 5.32 -5.86
CA GLY A 98 -14.38 4.96 -4.61
C GLY A 98 -14.07 3.47 -4.53
N PHE A 99 -12.96 3.12 -3.88
CA PHE A 99 -12.48 1.75 -3.76
C PHE A 99 -11.74 1.55 -2.44
N PHE A 100 -11.52 0.31 -2.03
CA PHE A 100 -10.65 0.02 -0.87
C PHE A 100 -9.26 -0.38 -1.35
N LEU A 101 -8.20 0.08 -0.69
CA LEU A 101 -6.80 -0.31 -0.94
C LEU A 101 -6.14 -0.75 0.36
N SER A 102 -5.29 -1.78 0.32
CA SER A 102 -4.54 -2.19 1.51
C SER A 102 -3.69 -1.05 2.06
N GLN A 103 -3.71 -0.83 3.37
CA GLN A 103 -3.01 0.28 4.02
C GLN A 103 -1.50 0.26 3.73
N THR A 104 -0.94 -0.94 3.75
CA THR A 104 0.46 -1.24 3.46
C THR A 104 0.55 -2.25 2.32
N PRO A 105 1.74 -2.47 1.74
CA PRO A 105 2.02 -3.70 1.00
C PRO A 105 1.70 -4.94 1.85
N ILE A 106 1.35 -6.04 1.19
CA ILE A 106 1.12 -7.30 1.90
C ILE A 106 2.40 -7.79 2.54
N THR A 107 2.33 -8.13 3.83
CA THR A 107 3.49 -8.57 4.59
C THR A 107 3.82 -10.04 4.37
N GLN A 108 5.05 -10.43 4.71
CA GLN A 108 5.48 -11.82 4.65
C GLN A 108 4.60 -12.74 5.51
N ALA A 109 4.16 -12.30 6.69
CA ALA A 109 3.23 -13.07 7.52
C ALA A 109 1.82 -13.20 6.90
N GLN A 110 1.26 -12.10 6.37
CA GLN A 110 -0.05 -12.13 5.70
C GLN A 110 -0.03 -13.06 4.49
N TRP A 111 1.04 -13.02 3.68
CA TRP A 111 1.23 -13.93 2.57
C TRP A 111 1.28 -15.39 3.03
N ARG A 112 2.13 -15.68 4.01
CA ARG A 112 2.36 -17.03 4.54
C ARG A 112 1.08 -17.66 5.07
N GLU A 113 0.25 -16.88 5.75
CA GLU A 113 -1.06 -17.32 6.26
C GLU A 113 -1.95 -17.82 5.12
N VAL A 114 -2.21 -17.00 4.09
CA VAL A 114 -3.08 -17.38 2.96
C VAL A 114 -2.47 -18.49 2.10
N ALA A 115 -1.14 -18.49 1.95
CA ALA A 115 -0.42 -19.52 1.21
C ALA A 115 -0.55 -20.91 1.87
N ASN A 116 -0.61 -20.95 3.21
CA ASN A 116 -0.73 -22.17 4.01
C ASN A 116 -2.16 -22.65 4.25
N TRP A 117 -3.17 -21.89 3.82
CA TRP A 117 -4.54 -22.40 3.86
C TRP A 117 -4.64 -23.73 3.10
N GLN A 118 -5.63 -24.53 3.47
CA GLN A 118 -6.03 -25.71 2.71
C GLN A 118 -7.33 -25.41 1.95
N PRO A 119 -7.54 -25.92 0.73
CA PRO A 119 -8.80 -25.73 0.03
C PRO A 119 -9.95 -26.32 0.84
N ARG A 120 -11.08 -25.61 0.91
CA ARG A 120 -12.32 -26.20 1.44
C ARG A 120 -12.91 -27.15 0.40
N GLU A 121 -13.83 -28.02 0.82
CA GLU A 121 -14.53 -28.91 -0.11
C GLU A 121 -15.16 -28.11 -1.26
N GLY A 122 -14.84 -28.50 -2.50
CA GLY A 122 -15.29 -27.82 -3.72
C GLY A 122 -14.47 -26.60 -4.16
N GLU A 123 -13.49 -26.11 -3.38
CA GLU A 123 -12.60 -25.03 -3.83
C GLU A 123 -11.55 -25.58 -4.81
N ILE A 124 -11.40 -24.92 -5.97
CA ILE A 124 -10.39 -25.26 -6.98
C ILE A 124 -9.31 -24.18 -7.00
N TRP A 125 -8.11 -24.55 -6.56
CA TRP A 125 -6.96 -23.66 -6.58
C TRP A 125 -6.12 -23.90 -7.84
N ARG A 126 -5.76 -22.81 -8.53
CA ARG A 126 -5.09 -22.92 -9.84
C ARG A 126 -3.59 -23.05 -9.70
N ARG A 127 -3.04 -22.77 -8.52
CA ARG A 127 -1.60 -22.85 -8.24
C ARG A 127 -1.30 -23.01 -6.76
N THR A 128 -0.17 -23.65 -6.50
CA THR A 128 0.44 -23.72 -5.17
C THR A 128 1.23 -22.44 -4.93
N LEU A 129 0.97 -21.77 -3.81
CA LEU A 129 1.73 -20.61 -3.37
C LEU A 129 2.90 -21.08 -2.49
N GLN A 130 4.12 -20.61 -2.77
CA GLN A 130 5.25 -20.80 -1.86
C GLN A 130 5.00 -19.96 -0.59
N PRO A 131 4.96 -20.54 0.63
CA PRO A 131 4.58 -19.78 1.83
C PRO A 131 5.59 -18.72 2.29
N ALA A 132 6.87 -18.88 1.93
CA ALA A 132 7.93 -17.93 2.24
C ALA A 132 8.75 -17.65 0.97
N PRO A 133 8.24 -16.87 0.00
CA PRO A 133 8.91 -16.63 -1.27
C PRO A 133 10.02 -15.58 -1.18
N SER A 134 9.92 -14.68 -0.20
CA SER A 134 10.77 -13.50 -0.03
C SER A 134 12.26 -13.83 0.12
N PHE A 135 13.10 -13.05 -0.52
CA PHE A 135 14.55 -13.05 -0.33
C PHE A 135 14.95 -12.49 1.04
N PHE A 136 14.44 -11.33 1.43
CA PHE A 136 14.83 -10.64 2.67
C PHE A 136 14.12 -11.26 3.89
N LYS A 137 14.60 -12.44 4.29
CA LYS A 137 14.16 -13.22 5.46
C LYS A 137 15.33 -14.00 6.06
N GLY A 138 15.25 -14.37 7.33
CA GLY A 138 16.29 -15.15 8.01
C GLY A 138 17.68 -14.52 7.86
N GLU A 139 18.69 -15.32 7.51
CA GLU A 139 20.07 -14.86 7.32
C GLU A 139 20.27 -13.85 6.18
N ASN A 140 19.31 -13.76 5.24
CA ASN A 140 19.34 -12.79 4.14
C ASN A 140 18.80 -11.42 4.54
N ALA A 141 18.45 -11.21 5.80
CA ALA A 141 17.94 -9.94 6.31
C ALA A 141 18.67 -9.52 7.58
N ARG A 142 19.10 -8.25 7.62
CA ARG A 142 19.55 -7.63 8.86
C ARG A 142 18.35 -7.02 9.56
N LEU A 143 17.92 -7.61 10.68
CA LEU A 143 16.86 -7.04 11.51
C LEU A 143 17.22 -5.62 11.92
N LEU A 144 16.26 -4.70 11.79
CA LEU A 144 16.39 -3.33 12.29
C LEU A 144 16.08 -3.31 13.79
N GLU A 145 16.46 -2.22 14.46
CA GLU A 145 16.14 -2.03 15.87
C GLU A 145 14.63 -2.19 16.11
N GLY A 146 14.26 -3.02 17.09
CA GLY A 146 12.87 -3.36 17.38
C GLY A 146 12.26 -4.50 16.56
N GLU A 147 12.93 -5.00 15.51
CA GLU A 147 12.48 -6.21 14.80
C GLU A 147 12.98 -7.49 15.50
N THR A 148 12.09 -8.45 15.71
CA THR A 148 12.43 -9.82 16.12
C THR A 148 12.34 -10.81 14.96
N THR A 149 11.52 -10.52 13.95
CA THR A 149 11.35 -11.29 12.72
C THR A 149 11.14 -10.34 11.53
N THR A 150 11.19 -10.89 10.31
CA THR A 150 10.89 -10.15 9.06
C THR A 150 9.42 -10.22 8.66
N ASP A 151 8.55 -10.73 9.55
CA ASP A 151 7.15 -11.01 9.24
C ASP A 151 6.34 -9.78 8.84
N GLN A 152 6.73 -8.60 9.33
CA GLN A 152 6.13 -7.31 8.99
C GLN A 152 6.77 -6.64 7.77
N ARG A 153 7.78 -7.26 7.15
CA ARG A 153 8.33 -6.74 5.88
C ARG A 153 7.40 -7.10 4.73
N PRO A 154 7.38 -6.34 3.62
CA PRO A 154 6.58 -6.69 2.45
C PRO A 154 7.02 -8.05 1.89
N VAL A 155 6.04 -8.83 1.42
CA VAL A 155 6.32 -10.01 0.61
C VAL A 155 6.88 -9.57 -0.74
N GLU A 156 8.02 -10.13 -1.11
CA GLU A 156 8.61 -10.02 -2.43
C GLU A 156 8.96 -11.41 -3.01
N ARG A 157 9.40 -11.43 -4.28
CA ARG A 157 9.60 -12.64 -5.11
C ARG A 157 8.33 -13.45 -5.37
N VAL A 158 7.22 -12.74 -5.55
CA VAL A 158 5.94 -13.29 -6.01
C VAL A 158 5.66 -12.85 -7.44
N THR A 159 5.06 -13.73 -8.24
CA THR A 159 4.63 -13.41 -9.60
C THR A 159 3.24 -12.78 -9.60
N TRP A 160 2.85 -12.13 -10.71
CA TRP A 160 1.48 -11.64 -10.88
C TRP A 160 0.45 -12.77 -10.76
N GLN A 161 0.80 -13.95 -11.28
CA GLN A 161 0.01 -15.16 -11.16
C GLN A 161 -0.20 -15.56 -9.70
N ASP A 162 0.86 -15.60 -8.89
CA ASP A 162 0.77 -15.94 -7.46
C ASP A 162 -0.13 -14.95 -6.72
N VAL A 163 0.03 -13.67 -7.02
CA VAL A 163 -0.75 -12.55 -6.47
C VAL A 163 -2.25 -12.65 -6.82
N MET A 164 -2.58 -13.07 -8.05
CA MET A 164 -3.98 -13.30 -8.44
C MET A 164 -4.59 -14.54 -7.78
N GLU A 165 -3.80 -15.59 -7.55
CA GLU A 165 -4.25 -16.73 -6.76
C GLU A 165 -4.48 -16.34 -5.30
N PHE A 166 -3.57 -15.57 -4.70
CA PHE A 166 -3.74 -15.01 -3.35
C PHE A 166 -5.06 -14.24 -3.23
N CYS A 167 -5.38 -13.37 -4.20
CA CYS A 167 -6.69 -12.70 -4.29
C CYS A 167 -7.86 -13.67 -4.40
N SER A 168 -7.72 -14.73 -5.20
CA SER A 168 -8.77 -15.74 -5.38
C SER A 168 -9.06 -16.45 -4.07
N ARG A 169 -8.02 -16.87 -3.34
CA ARG A 169 -8.16 -17.51 -2.03
C ARG A 169 -8.85 -16.59 -1.02
N LEU A 170 -8.45 -15.32 -0.96
CA LEU A 170 -9.15 -14.33 -0.13
C LEU A 170 -10.62 -14.17 -0.54
N ARG A 171 -10.92 -14.13 -1.84
CA ARG A 171 -12.29 -14.04 -2.35
C ARG A 171 -13.14 -15.23 -1.90
N GLU A 172 -12.65 -16.45 -2.07
CA GLU A 172 -13.37 -17.66 -1.65
C GLU A 172 -13.61 -17.67 -0.12
N ARG A 173 -12.62 -17.25 0.67
CA ARG A 173 -12.74 -17.26 2.13
C ARG A 173 -13.63 -16.17 2.72
N THR A 174 -13.74 -15.04 2.05
CA THR A 174 -14.41 -13.85 2.59
C THR A 174 -15.72 -13.50 1.88
N GLY A 175 -15.96 -14.04 0.68
CA GLY A 175 -17.04 -13.64 -0.20
C GLY A 175 -16.87 -12.24 -0.82
N ARG A 176 -15.70 -11.61 -0.65
CA ARG A 176 -15.42 -10.24 -1.15
C ARG A 176 -14.49 -10.27 -2.35
N THR A 177 -14.58 -9.24 -3.19
CA THR A 177 -13.73 -9.16 -4.39
C THR A 177 -12.39 -8.54 -4.05
N TYR A 178 -11.34 -9.36 -3.97
CA TYR A 178 -9.94 -8.92 -3.93
C TYR A 178 -9.31 -8.94 -5.33
N THR A 179 -8.49 -7.93 -5.66
CA THR A 179 -7.73 -7.83 -6.91
C THR A 179 -6.56 -6.86 -6.76
N LEU A 180 -5.69 -6.71 -7.76
CA LEU A 180 -4.68 -5.64 -7.78
C LEU A 180 -5.31 -4.29 -8.14
N PRO A 181 -4.76 -3.15 -7.68
CA PRO A 181 -5.15 -1.85 -8.22
C PRO A 181 -4.80 -1.75 -9.70
N SER A 182 -5.67 -1.08 -10.46
CA SER A 182 -5.23 -0.53 -11.74
C SER A 182 -4.17 0.54 -11.49
N GLU A 183 -3.36 0.82 -12.52
CA GLU A 183 -2.33 1.86 -12.47
C GLU A 183 -2.92 3.22 -12.04
N ALA A 184 -4.08 3.60 -12.60
CA ALA A 184 -4.76 4.83 -12.22
C ALA A 184 -5.22 4.85 -10.75
N GLN A 185 -5.73 3.73 -10.23
CA GLN A 185 -6.12 3.63 -8.83
C GLN A 185 -4.91 3.71 -7.90
N TRP A 186 -3.79 3.11 -8.30
CA TRP A 186 -2.55 3.16 -7.53
C TRP A 186 -1.98 4.58 -7.50
N GLU A 187 -1.83 5.24 -8.65
CA GLU A 187 -1.29 6.62 -8.69
C GLU A 187 -2.21 7.62 -7.96
N TYR A 188 -3.53 7.51 -8.12
CA TYR A 188 -4.49 8.34 -7.40
C TYR A 188 -4.32 8.22 -5.89
N ALA A 189 -4.19 6.98 -5.41
CA ALA A 189 -4.00 6.66 -4.00
C ALA A 189 -2.64 7.14 -3.47
N CYS A 190 -1.56 6.97 -4.24
CA CYS A 190 -0.22 7.45 -3.88
C CYS A 190 -0.17 8.98 -3.76
N ARG A 191 -0.76 9.70 -4.74
CA ARG A 191 -0.83 11.16 -4.74
C ARG A 191 -1.65 11.71 -3.58
N ALA A 192 -2.76 11.05 -3.22
CA ALA A 192 -3.65 11.49 -2.15
C ALA A 192 -4.03 12.98 -2.20
N GLY A 193 -4.19 13.51 -3.43
CA GLY A 193 -4.50 14.92 -3.71
C GLY A 193 -3.31 15.83 -4.03
N THR A 194 -2.07 15.36 -3.92
CA THR A 194 -0.90 16.15 -4.34
C THR A 194 -0.68 16.11 -5.84
N THR A 195 -0.05 17.16 -6.37
CA THR A 195 0.45 17.24 -7.75
C THR A 195 1.98 17.32 -7.81
N ALA A 196 2.64 17.22 -6.66
CA ALA A 196 4.10 17.17 -6.59
C ALA A 196 4.62 15.77 -6.98
N PRO A 197 5.92 15.62 -7.26
CA PRO A 197 6.54 14.33 -7.58
C PRO A 197 6.32 13.29 -6.48
N PHE A 198 6.30 13.73 -5.22
CA PHE A 198 6.03 12.89 -4.06
C PHE A 198 4.86 13.41 -3.22
N HIS A 199 4.19 12.52 -2.50
CA HIS A 199 3.11 12.93 -1.59
C HIS A 199 3.59 13.79 -0.39
N PHE A 200 4.90 13.79 -0.12
CA PHE A 200 5.55 14.64 0.88
C PHE A 200 6.20 15.90 0.30
N GLY A 201 6.11 16.14 -1.02
CA GLY A 201 6.56 17.39 -1.66
C GLY A 201 7.49 17.18 -2.86
N LYS A 202 8.42 18.12 -3.04
CA LYS A 202 9.30 18.21 -4.23
C LYS A 202 10.61 17.45 -4.10
N THR A 203 10.94 16.96 -2.92
CA THR A 203 12.20 16.25 -2.62
C THR A 203 11.88 15.01 -1.78
N ILE A 204 12.79 14.04 -1.80
CA ILE A 204 12.70 12.79 -1.04
C ILE A 204 13.96 12.62 -0.19
N THR A 205 13.80 12.03 1.00
CA THR A 205 14.92 11.67 1.88
C THR A 205 14.72 10.25 2.42
N PRO A 206 15.80 9.57 2.87
CA PRO A 206 15.70 8.20 3.40
C PRO A 206 14.91 8.07 4.72
N GLU A 207 14.48 9.18 5.32
CA GLU A 207 13.54 9.25 6.44
C GLU A 207 12.07 9.23 5.99
N LEU A 208 11.80 9.47 4.71
CA LEU A 208 10.46 9.50 4.12
C LEU A 208 10.12 8.22 3.34
N ALA A 209 11.14 7.51 2.84
CA ALA A 209 10.95 6.25 2.13
C ALA A 209 12.22 5.38 2.15
N ASN A 210 12.06 4.10 1.80
CA ASN A 210 13.17 3.18 1.60
C ASN A 210 13.54 3.07 0.10
N TYR A 211 14.60 3.78 -0.29
CA TYR A 211 15.17 3.80 -1.65
C TYR A 211 16.71 3.87 -1.60
N ASP A 212 17.37 4.00 -2.75
CA ASP A 212 18.80 4.29 -2.81
C ASP A 212 19.06 5.77 -2.46
N GLY A 213 19.26 6.03 -1.16
CA GLY A 213 19.56 7.36 -0.64
C GLY A 213 20.92 7.91 -1.08
N THR A 214 21.75 7.16 -1.82
CA THR A 214 23.00 7.71 -2.37
C THR A 214 22.78 8.52 -3.65
N SER A 215 21.56 8.49 -4.20
CA SER A 215 21.11 9.41 -5.24
C SER A 215 20.11 10.40 -4.65
N THR A 216 20.17 11.65 -5.11
CA THR A 216 19.26 12.71 -4.70
C THR A 216 18.23 12.97 -5.79
N TYR A 217 17.08 13.50 -5.40
CA TYR A 217 16.11 14.07 -6.33
C TYR A 217 16.00 15.57 -6.03
N ALA A 218 16.20 16.40 -7.05
CA ALA A 218 16.33 17.85 -6.92
C ALA A 218 17.33 18.22 -5.81
N ASP A 219 16.96 19.16 -4.93
CA ASP A 219 17.80 19.63 -3.82
C ASP A 219 17.74 18.72 -2.57
N GLY A 220 17.25 17.48 -2.71
CA GLY A 220 17.20 16.53 -1.60
C GLY A 220 18.59 16.14 -1.10
N PRO A 221 18.80 15.93 0.21
CA PRO A 221 20.08 15.45 0.74
C PRO A 221 20.31 13.97 0.40
N MET A 222 21.59 13.59 0.25
CA MET A 222 21.99 12.18 0.27
C MET A 222 21.74 11.59 1.67
N GLY A 223 21.53 10.28 1.73
CA GLY A 223 21.44 9.55 2.98
C GLY A 223 21.60 8.04 2.80
N ALA A 224 21.02 7.28 3.72
CA ALA A 224 21.25 5.84 3.80
C ALA A 224 20.61 5.05 2.66
N TYR A 225 21.39 4.19 2.01
CA TYR A 225 20.87 3.10 1.17
C TYR A 225 20.84 1.80 1.97
N ARG A 226 19.63 1.38 2.39
CA ARG A 226 19.45 0.23 3.30
C ARG A 226 19.73 -1.13 2.66
N LYS A 227 19.63 -1.26 1.33
CA LYS A 227 19.87 -2.49 0.54
C LYS A 227 19.04 -3.71 0.98
N GLN A 228 17.91 -3.48 1.66
CA GLN A 228 16.95 -4.50 2.08
C GLN A 228 15.56 -3.88 2.27
N THR A 229 14.54 -4.73 2.35
CA THR A 229 13.20 -4.30 2.76
C THR A 229 13.18 -3.87 4.24
N THR A 230 12.26 -2.98 4.58
CA THR A 230 11.97 -2.51 5.95
C THR A 230 10.61 -3.07 6.38
N PRO A 231 10.29 -3.09 7.68
CA PRO A 231 8.91 -3.27 8.13
C PRO A 231 7.98 -2.30 7.41
N VAL A 232 6.77 -2.76 7.10
CA VAL A 232 5.75 -1.88 6.56
C VAL A 232 5.33 -0.84 7.60
N GLY A 233 4.94 0.34 7.14
CA GLY A 233 4.52 1.44 8.01
C GLY A 233 5.64 2.07 8.83
N LEU A 234 6.90 1.81 8.48
CA LEU A 234 8.06 2.46 9.11
C LEU A 234 8.13 3.97 8.80
N PHE A 235 7.62 4.37 7.63
CA PHE A 235 7.67 5.75 7.16
C PHE A 235 6.32 6.47 7.32
N PRO A 236 6.31 7.82 7.30
CA PRO A 236 5.07 8.59 7.40
C PRO A 236 4.06 8.21 6.32
N ALA A 237 2.78 8.10 6.71
CA ALA A 237 1.70 7.86 5.78
C ALA A 237 1.40 9.10 4.91
N ASN A 238 0.81 8.88 3.73
CA ASN A 238 0.26 9.97 2.94
C ASN A 238 -1.05 10.52 3.57
N ALA A 239 -1.64 11.56 2.95
CA ALA A 239 -2.84 12.23 3.47
C ALA A 239 -4.07 11.30 3.63
N TRP A 240 -4.07 10.11 3.00
CA TRP A 240 -5.13 9.11 3.10
C TRP A 240 -4.76 7.92 4.00
N GLY A 241 -3.61 7.96 4.66
CA GLY A 241 -3.19 6.95 5.63
C GLY A 241 -2.49 5.73 5.03
N LEU A 242 -2.17 5.75 3.73
CA LEU A 242 -1.41 4.70 3.06
C LEU A 242 0.08 4.83 3.38
N GLN A 243 0.75 3.69 3.52
CA GLN A 243 2.16 3.60 3.85
C GLN A 243 2.91 2.66 2.89
N ASP A 244 4.19 3.01 2.67
CA ASP A 244 5.18 2.42 1.77
C ASP A 244 4.89 2.57 0.27
#